data_AF-A0A9P0D564-F1
#
_entry.id   AF-A0A9P0D564-F1
#
_cell.length_a   1.000
_cell.length_b   1.000
_cell.length_c   1.000
_cell.angle_alpha   90.00
_cell.angle_beta   90.00
_cell.angle_gamma   90.00
#
_symmetry.space_group_name_H-M   'P 1'
#
loop_
_entity.id
_entity.type
_entity.pdbx_description
1 polymer ?
#
loop_
_entity_poly.entity_id
_entity_poly.type
_entity_poly.pdbx_seq_one_letter_code
_entity_poly.pdbx_strand_id
1 'polypeptide(L)'
;MPKFTKKKLIPEILLKTICCSCETGCLKCGCRKHGLKRTNVCSNCHGSEKCSNVEENPYEEVNDSDEIVDEESMHTGNNIGDEDGDGLEDFEDLLESGRFVESNDEEMLSERQKLRDK
;
A
#
# COMPACT_ATOMS: atom_id res chain seq x y z
N MET A 1 -12.64 -30.03 32.87
CA MET A 1 -12.44 -28.80 33.68
C MET A 1 -11.46 -27.89 32.95
N PRO A 2 -11.77 -26.59 32.74
CA PRO A 2 -10.84 -25.67 32.10
C PRO A 2 -9.54 -25.55 32.90
N LYS A 3 -8.40 -25.51 32.22
CA LYS A 3 -7.11 -25.26 32.85
C LYS A 3 -6.78 -23.78 32.76
N PHE A 4 -6.57 -23.14 33.91
CA PHE A 4 -6.20 -21.74 33.99
C PHE A 4 -4.68 -21.58 34.06
N THR A 5 -4.18 -20.50 33.50
CA THR A 5 -2.76 -20.13 33.55
C THR A 5 -2.57 -18.85 34.34
N LYS A 6 -1.51 -18.79 35.16
CA LYS A 6 -1.03 -17.56 35.79
C LYS A 6 0.06 -16.87 34.95
N LYS A 7 0.51 -17.51 33.87
CA LYS A 7 1.53 -16.94 32.98
C LYS A 7 0.91 -15.76 32.23
N LYS A 8 1.69 -14.69 32.05
CA LYS A 8 1.30 -13.59 31.15
C LYS A 8 1.10 -14.16 29.74
N LEU A 9 -0.03 -13.81 29.14
CA LEU A 9 -0.39 -14.29 27.80
C LEU A 9 0.46 -13.62 26.72
N ILE A 10 0.80 -12.33 26.92
CA ILE A 10 1.61 -11.54 26.00
C ILE A 10 2.77 -10.89 26.76
N PRO A 11 4.02 -10.98 26.24
CA PRO A 11 5.16 -10.21 26.72
C PRO A 11 4.91 -8.69 26.67
N GLU A 12 5.33 -7.98 27.71
CA GLU A 12 5.11 -6.52 27.82
C GLU A 12 5.74 -5.72 26.68
N ILE A 13 6.86 -6.20 26.14
CA ILE A 13 7.53 -5.52 25.02
C ILE A 13 6.63 -5.50 23.77
N LEU A 14 5.95 -6.60 23.48
CA LEU A 14 5.02 -6.68 22.37
C LEU A 14 3.83 -5.75 22.59
N LEU A 15 3.27 -5.73 23.80
CA LEU A 15 2.18 -4.80 24.15
C LEU A 15 2.59 -3.34 23.92
N LYS A 16 3.79 -2.93 24.34
CA LYS A 16 4.30 -1.57 24.15
C LYS A 16 4.55 -1.21 22.68
N THR A 17 4.86 -2.21 21.85
CA THR A 17 5.06 -2.01 20.41
C THR A 17 3.72 -1.87 19.68
N ILE A 18 2.75 -2.75 19.97
CA ILE A 18 1.48 -2.81 19.23
C ILE A 18 0.40 -1.86 19.75
N CYS A 19 0.56 -1.31 20.97
CA CYS A 19 -0.40 -0.44 21.62
C CYS A 19 0.27 0.84 22.12
N CYS A 20 -0.28 1.99 21.71
CA CYS A 20 0.12 3.28 22.23
C CYS A 20 -0.82 3.75 23.34
N SER A 21 -0.28 4.54 24.27
CA SER A 21 -1.03 5.23 25.31
C SER A 21 -1.29 6.70 24.96
N CYS A 22 -1.34 7.03 23.67
CA CYS A 22 -1.56 8.40 23.23
C CYS A 22 -2.96 8.88 23.62
N GLU A 23 -3.06 10.09 24.15
CA GLU A 23 -4.35 10.72 24.47
C GLU A 23 -4.83 11.65 23.36
N THR A 24 -3.91 12.21 22.57
CA THR A 24 -4.23 13.13 21.48
C THR A 24 -3.27 12.96 20.30
N GLY A 25 -3.82 13.04 19.08
CA GLY A 25 -3.08 13.40 17.87
C GLY A 25 -2.09 12.40 17.27
N CYS A 26 -1.61 11.39 18.00
CA CYS A 26 -0.68 10.33 17.52
C CYS A 26 0.54 10.76 16.67
N LEU A 27 0.98 12.03 16.75
CA LEU A 27 2.10 12.54 15.95
C LEU A 27 3.44 11.86 16.30
N LYS A 28 3.71 11.68 17.60
CA LYS A 28 4.87 10.96 18.16
C LYS A 28 4.44 9.66 18.85
N CYS A 29 3.62 8.88 18.14
CA CYS A 29 3.03 7.64 18.66
C CYS A 29 4.03 6.47 18.65
N GLY A 30 3.96 5.61 19.68
CA GLY A 30 4.75 4.37 19.75
C GLY A 30 4.47 3.42 18.58
N CYS A 31 3.20 3.24 18.19
CA CYS A 31 2.83 2.44 17.02
C CYS A 31 3.53 2.98 15.76
N ARG A 32 3.41 4.30 15.52
CA ARG A 32 4.03 4.96 14.35
C ARG A 32 5.55 4.84 14.35
N LYS A 33 6.19 4.98 15.53
CA LYS A 33 7.63 4.78 15.70
C LYS A 33 8.08 3.38 15.30
N HIS A 34 7.23 2.38 15.50
CA HIS A 34 7.48 0.99 15.12
C HIS A 34 6.91 0.63 13.74
N GLY A 35 6.49 1.60 12.94
CA GLY A 35 5.94 1.37 11.60
C GLY A 35 4.53 0.78 11.58
N LEU A 36 3.85 0.74 12.73
CA LEU A 36 2.49 0.21 12.86
C LEU A 36 1.47 1.33 12.76
N LYS A 37 0.42 1.10 11.97
CA LYS A 37 -0.80 1.90 12.00
C LYS A 37 -1.59 1.62 13.28
N ARG A 38 -2.54 2.52 13.60
CA ARG A 38 -3.43 2.38 14.75
C ARG A 38 -4.18 1.05 14.67
N THR A 39 -4.02 0.22 15.70
CA THR A 39 -4.79 -1.01 15.87
C THR A 39 -5.99 -0.79 16.80
N ASN A 40 -6.87 -1.79 16.92
CA ASN A 40 -7.95 -1.79 17.91
C ASN A 40 -7.48 -1.96 19.36
N VAL A 41 -6.22 -2.36 19.57
CA VAL A 41 -5.63 -2.54 20.89
C VAL A 41 -5.35 -1.19 21.57
N CYS A 42 -5.10 -0.13 20.79
CA CYS A 42 -4.90 1.22 21.29
C CYS A 42 -6.20 1.80 21.86
N SER A 43 -6.46 1.61 23.16
CA SER A 43 -7.75 1.94 23.78
C SER A 43 -8.19 3.39 23.58
N ASN A 44 -7.26 4.34 23.64
CA ASN A 44 -7.55 5.78 23.50
C ASN A 44 -7.60 6.24 22.04
N CYS A 45 -7.01 5.47 21.14
CA CYS A 45 -6.94 5.83 19.73
C CYS A 45 -8.01 5.13 18.91
N HIS A 46 -8.42 3.92 19.32
CA HIS A 46 -9.49 3.16 18.70
C HIS A 46 -10.80 3.96 18.71
N GLY A 47 -11.52 3.99 17.59
CA GLY A 47 -12.70 4.82 17.35
C GLY A 47 -12.46 6.33 17.30
N SER A 48 -11.29 6.83 17.68
CA SER A 48 -11.02 8.27 17.72
C SER A 48 -10.63 8.82 16.36
N GLU A 49 -11.38 9.82 15.90
CA GLU A 49 -11.04 10.69 14.76
C GLU A 49 -9.80 11.56 15.03
N LYS A 50 -9.41 11.71 16.29
CA LYS A 50 -8.21 12.48 16.68
C LYS A 50 -6.91 11.70 16.45
N CYS A 51 -6.99 10.42 16.13
CA CYS A 51 -5.82 9.61 15.84
C CYS A 51 -5.36 9.84 14.39
N SER A 52 -4.25 10.55 14.21
CA SER A 52 -3.65 10.76 12.87
C SER A 52 -2.96 9.52 12.30
N ASN A 53 -2.77 8.46 13.08
CA ASN A 53 -2.06 7.25 12.65
C ASN A 53 -3.01 6.18 12.11
N VAL A 54 -4.06 6.58 11.39
CA VAL A 54 -5.01 5.66 10.76
C VAL A 54 -4.49 5.13 9.43
N GLU A 55 -5.08 4.02 9.01
CA GLU A 55 -4.91 3.49 7.66
C GLU A 55 -5.72 4.36 6.70
N GLU A 56 -5.08 4.82 5.62
CA GLU A 56 -5.77 5.48 4.51
C GLU A 56 -6.31 4.38 3.61
N ASN A 57 -7.58 4.47 3.23
CA ASN A 57 -8.16 3.51 2.29
C ASN A 57 -7.42 3.63 0.95
N PRO A 58 -6.79 2.55 0.46
CA PRO A 58 -6.12 2.57 -0.84
C PRO A 58 -7.10 2.42 -2.00
N TYR A 59 -8.37 2.11 -1.73
CA TYR A 59 -9.39 1.96 -2.75
C TYR A 59 -10.01 3.32 -3.06
N GLU A 60 -9.88 3.74 -4.32
CA GLU A 60 -10.69 4.84 -4.83
C GLU A 60 -12.13 4.35 -5.02
N GLU A 61 -13.09 5.17 -4.59
CA GLU A 61 -14.50 4.92 -4.90
C GLU A 61 -14.71 5.12 -6.40
N VAL A 62 -14.67 4.01 -7.15
CA VAL A 62 -15.08 4.00 -8.56
C VAL A 62 -16.57 4.31 -8.63
N ASN A 63 -16.91 5.45 -9.22
CA ASN A 63 -18.29 5.85 -9.44
C ASN A 63 -18.77 5.20 -10.75
N ASP A 64 -19.57 4.14 -10.66
CA ASP A 64 -20.14 3.41 -11.83
C ASP A 64 -21.17 4.23 -12.65
N SER A 65 -21.17 5.56 -12.53
CA SER A 65 -22.15 6.44 -13.22
C SER A 65 -21.67 6.96 -14.57
N ASP A 66 -20.53 6.51 -15.10
CA ASP A 66 -20.12 6.85 -16.45
C ASP A 66 -21.00 6.09 -17.46
N GLU A 67 -22.10 6.74 -17.89
CA GLU A 67 -22.92 6.28 -19.00
C GLU A 67 -22.06 6.20 -20.27
N ILE A 68 -21.91 5.00 -20.80
CA ILE A 68 -21.37 4.78 -22.15
C ILE A 68 -22.32 5.44 -23.17
N VAL A 69 -21.89 6.57 -23.73
CA VAL A 69 -22.57 7.14 -24.89
C VAL A 69 -22.30 6.25 -26.10
N ASP A 70 -23.31 5.48 -26.51
CA ASP A 70 -23.31 4.75 -27.77
C ASP A 70 -23.27 5.77 -28.91
N GLU A 71 -22.08 6.05 -29.44
CA GLU A 71 -21.94 6.76 -30.70
C GLU A 71 -22.42 5.81 -31.81
N GLU A 72 -23.67 5.99 -32.25
CA GLU A 72 -24.18 5.33 -33.45
C GLU A 72 -23.31 5.73 -34.65
N SER A 73 -22.30 4.91 -34.94
CA SER A 73 -21.56 4.92 -36.20
C SER A 73 -22.51 4.55 -37.34
N MET A 74 -23.17 5.55 -37.91
CA MET A 74 -23.90 5.41 -39.18
C MET A 74 -22.92 5.37 -40.35
N HIS A 75 -22.15 4.28 -40.47
CA HIS A 75 -21.49 3.95 -41.73
C HIS A 75 -22.53 3.30 -42.66
N THR A 76 -23.38 4.14 -43.26
CA THR A 76 -24.18 3.72 -44.42
C THR A 76 -23.22 3.52 -45.58
N GLY A 77 -22.93 2.26 -45.85
CA GLY A 77 -21.96 1.82 -46.84
C GLY A 77 -22.31 2.26 -48.26
N ASN A 78 -21.33 2.87 -48.92
CA ASN A 78 -21.25 2.91 -50.37
C ASN A 78 -20.01 2.12 -50.79
N ASN A 79 -20.23 0.97 -51.44
CA ASN A 79 -19.19 0.20 -52.12
C ASN A 79 -18.72 0.98 -53.36
N ILE A 80 -17.41 1.07 -53.60
CA ILE A 80 -16.70 0.97 -54.91
C ILE A 80 -15.21 1.31 -54.70
N GLY A 81 -14.33 0.41 -55.13
CA GLY A 81 -12.97 0.73 -55.60
C GLY A 81 -11.83 0.03 -54.86
N ASP A 82 -11.42 -1.15 -55.33
CA ASP A 82 -10.12 -1.74 -54.99
C ASP A 82 -9.02 -0.87 -55.63
N GLU A 83 -8.24 -0.16 -54.81
CA GLU A 83 -6.94 0.37 -55.20
C GLU A 83 -5.93 0.00 -54.11
N ASP A 84 -4.99 -0.87 -54.50
CA ASP A 84 -3.86 -1.32 -53.70
C ASP A 84 -3.01 -0.11 -53.28
N GLY A 85 -3.08 0.24 -51.99
CA GLY A 85 -2.28 1.28 -51.35
C GLY A 85 -1.42 0.67 -50.25
N ASP A 86 -0.15 0.48 -50.56
CA ASP A 86 0.95 0.13 -49.67
C ASP A 86 1.12 1.14 -48.53
N GLY A 87 0.48 0.87 -47.40
CA GLY A 87 0.59 1.64 -46.17
C GLY A 87 1.17 0.79 -45.04
N LEU A 88 2.50 0.65 -45.05
CA LEU A 88 3.35 0.29 -43.92
C LEU A 88 2.90 1.12 -42.69
N GLU A 89 2.81 0.61 -41.46
CA GLU A 89 3.91 0.10 -40.65
C GLU A 89 3.36 -0.83 -39.54
N ASP A 90 4.00 -1.98 -39.39
CA ASP A 90 3.91 -2.85 -38.22
C ASP A 90 4.38 -2.09 -36.97
N PHE A 91 3.56 -2.05 -35.92
CA PHE A 91 4.08 -2.02 -34.57
C PHE A 91 3.39 -3.13 -33.76
N GLU A 92 3.91 -4.34 -33.96
CA GLU A 92 3.78 -5.41 -33.00
C GLU A 92 4.89 -5.19 -31.97
N ASP A 93 4.51 -4.90 -30.72
CA ASP A 93 5.32 -5.34 -29.58
C ASP A 93 4.44 -5.44 -28.32
N LEU A 94 3.50 -6.38 -28.37
CA LEU A 94 3.07 -7.06 -27.16
C LEU A 94 3.90 -8.34 -27.04
N LEU A 95 4.74 -8.44 -26.01
CA LEU A 95 5.11 -9.64 -25.23
C LEU A 95 6.52 -9.46 -24.64
N GLU A 96 6.64 -9.25 -23.33
CA GLU A 96 6.84 -10.39 -22.42
C GLU A 96 8.17 -11.13 -22.67
N SER A 97 9.28 -10.58 -22.16
CA SER A 97 10.49 -11.32 -21.75
C SER A 97 11.52 -10.32 -21.22
N GLY A 98 11.95 -10.33 -19.97
CA GLY A 98 11.76 -11.28 -18.90
C GLY A 98 12.77 -10.98 -17.79
N ARG A 99 12.69 -11.83 -16.76
CA ARG A 99 13.67 -12.05 -15.69
C ARG A 99 13.58 -11.12 -14.48
N PHE A 100 12.85 -11.63 -13.49
CA PHE A 100 13.39 -11.89 -12.16
C PHE A 100 14.91 -11.75 -12.10
N VAL A 101 15.39 -10.82 -11.27
CA VAL A 101 16.71 -10.94 -10.67
C VAL A 101 16.49 -10.93 -9.16
N GLU A 102 16.37 -12.12 -8.60
CA GLU A 102 16.78 -12.36 -7.21
C GLU A 102 18.30 -12.11 -7.14
N SER A 103 18.71 -11.21 -6.24
CA SER A 103 19.95 -11.41 -5.48
C SER A 103 19.87 -10.63 -4.17
N ASN A 104 19.60 -11.42 -3.14
CA ASN A 104 20.00 -11.27 -1.75
C ASN A 104 21.54 -10.95 -1.71
N ASP A 105 22.10 -10.09 -0.83
CA ASP A 105 22.65 -10.44 0.48
C ASP A 105 23.55 -9.31 1.04
N GLU A 106 23.47 -9.06 2.35
CA GLU A 106 24.56 -8.69 3.28
C GLU A 106 25.09 -7.23 3.36
N GLU A 107 24.61 -6.54 4.41
CA GLU A 107 25.40 -5.94 5.50
C GLU A 107 26.61 -5.03 5.17
N MET A 108 26.45 -3.71 5.40
CA MET A 108 27.55 -2.86 5.90
C MET A 108 27.02 -1.79 6.86
N LEU A 109 26.95 -2.16 8.14
CA LEU A 109 27.10 -1.24 9.26
C LEU A 109 28.53 -0.69 9.24
N SER A 110 28.70 0.63 9.20
CA SER A 110 30.00 1.26 9.48
C SER A 110 29.81 2.61 10.17
N GLU A 111 29.84 2.51 11.50
CA GLU A 111 30.33 3.48 12.49
C GLU A 111 30.49 4.95 12.09
N ARG A 112 29.70 5.81 12.76
CA ARG A 112 30.20 7.12 13.23
C ARG A 112 30.02 7.23 14.74
N GLN A 113 30.86 6.49 15.48
CA GLN A 113 31.31 6.92 16.80
C GLN A 113 32.64 7.67 16.62
N LYS A 114 32.64 8.99 16.89
CA LYS A 114 33.77 9.73 17.45
C LYS A 114 33.36 11.18 17.67
N LEU A 115 33.07 11.51 18.92
CA LEU A 115 33.52 12.72 19.63
C LEU A 115 32.80 12.78 20.98
N ARG A 116 33.32 12.00 21.92
CA ARG A 116 33.42 12.43 23.32
C ARG A 116 34.86 12.88 23.54
N ASP A 117 35.00 13.86 24.43
CA ASP A 117 36.21 14.30 25.13
C ASP A 117 37.06 15.40 24.44
N LYS A 118 36.67 16.66 24.70
CA LYS A 118 37.55 17.60 25.41
C LYS A 118 36.76 18.72 26.10
#